data_AF-B2IZI2-F1
#
_entry.id   AF-B2IZI2-F1
#
_cell.length_a   1.000
_cell.length_b   1.000
_cell.length_c   1.000
_cell.angle_alpha   90.00
_cell.angle_beta   90.00
_cell.angle_gamma   90.00
#
_symmetry.space_group_name_H-M   'P 1'
#
loop_
_entity.id
_entity.type
_entity.pdbx_description
1 polymer ?
#
loop_
_entity_poly.entity_id
_entity_poly.type
_entity_poly.pdbx_seq_one_letter_code
_entity_poly.pdbx_strand_id
1 'polypeptide(L)'
;MVFNQKATENDWNLDESRTLIQALIKDFYKNNLNNFADPTKQEELVSAGKEISQIIILFNRLQKLINRNAPQKIWWDEIPRILIPDNRNTIQRELTELSKALIFAIEALRESSSNINIAQAIRFDVEQIVCKYEHPITGFIINPFLSVHRSPSTTTKVIFGLISAVFIYGGITSSSIAGLWMFSEIINYYNNNNYNINKNFLQSEIKEIQKYTDNRVEEIQNQSEAKNQSENTNSESANDVSKLKTTKEEIKELNIISQKNAEFKSTELTILNSNLAELNAQYSKRQSVNQKYNEFLLQLSLAISAGTLGSIISILIRIEEFQKKKYSDPLTPFLVGAFKPMIGGAFAVLFLALINSGLISMFINPNIFKLNPTTNQESSQDQQRSLIFVIAFVVGFSERLAKDFIGKAEEIASGNRENPEYKPVTNELSIDVDSLNIPEKKLANSAVISNILPNQVDSSDSLNIADDLDLSKGDR
;
A
#
# COMPACT_ATOMS: atom_id res chain seq x y z
N MET A 1 -20.68 -42.83 52.54
CA MET A 1 -19.77 -42.14 51.61
C MET A 1 -19.26 -43.17 50.61
N VAL A 2 -19.89 -43.25 49.45
CA VAL A 2 -19.45 -44.11 48.34
C VAL A 2 -18.36 -43.35 47.60
N PHE A 3 -17.12 -43.82 47.70
CA PHE A 3 -16.02 -43.33 46.86
C PHE A 3 -16.31 -43.76 45.42
N ASN A 4 -16.77 -42.81 44.62
CA ASN A 4 -17.01 -42.97 43.19
C ASN A 4 -15.66 -42.94 42.47
N GLN A 5 -14.91 -44.04 42.54
CA GLN A 5 -13.64 -44.20 41.84
C GLN A 5 -13.93 -44.62 40.39
N LYS A 6 -14.48 -43.69 39.60
CA LYS A 6 -14.24 -43.71 38.16
C LYS A 6 -12.77 -43.35 37.99
N ALA A 7 -11.90 -44.35 38.02
CA ALA A 7 -10.60 -44.23 37.37
C ALA A 7 -10.92 -43.96 35.90
N THR A 8 -10.93 -42.69 35.54
CA THR A 8 -11.11 -42.28 34.15
C THR A 8 -9.93 -42.84 33.38
N GLU A 9 -10.23 -43.56 32.31
CA GLU A 9 -9.33 -44.21 31.33
C GLU A 9 -8.33 -43.23 30.65
N ASN A 10 -8.19 -42.01 31.19
CA ASN A 10 -7.43 -40.89 30.66
C ASN A 10 -6.22 -40.49 31.52
N ASP A 11 -5.88 -41.23 32.58
CA ASP A 11 -4.63 -41.02 33.34
C ASP A 11 -3.43 -41.58 32.56
N TRP A 12 -3.21 -41.07 31.35
CA TRP A 12 -1.99 -41.30 30.61
C TRP A 12 -0.82 -40.70 31.40
N ASN A 13 -0.05 -41.55 32.08
CA ASN A 13 1.01 -41.12 32.96
C ASN A 13 2.23 -40.65 32.14
N LEU A 14 2.53 -39.35 32.26
CA LEU A 14 3.62 -38.70 31.57
C LEU A 14 4.99 -39.35 31.87
N ASP A 15 5.17 -39.87 33.09
CA ASP A 15 6.40 -40.52 33.53
C ASP A 15 6.55 -41.94 32.94
N GLU A 16 5.43 -42.63 32.74
CA GLU A 16 5.41 -43.93 32.07
C GLU A 16 5.83 -43.79 30.61
N SER A 17 5.35 -42.75 29.92
CA SER A 17 5.75 -42.48 28.54
C SER A 17 7.24 -42.18 28.38
N ARG A 18 7.86 -41.48 29.36
CA ARG A 18 9.31 -41.25 29.35
C ARG A 18 10.08 -42.55 29.50
N THR A 19 9.63 -43.39 30.42
CA THR A 19 10.24 -44.69 30.69
C THR A 19 10.16 -45.59 29.45
N LEU A 20 9.00 -45.60 28.79
CA LEU A 20 8.77 -46.33 27.53
C LEU A 20 9.71 -45.83 26.42
N ILE A 21 9.80 -44.51 26.21
CA ILE A 21 10.69 -43.94 25.19
C ILE A 21 12.15 -44.31 25.47
N GLN A 22 12.61 -44.24 26.72
CA GLN A 22 13.97 -44.66 27.08
C GLN A 22 14.22 -46.14 26.82
N ALA A 23 13.24 -47.00 27.08
CA ALA A 23 13.32 -48.43 26.76
C ALA A 23 13.42 -48.65 25.24
N LEU A 24 12.54 -48.01 24.46
CA LEU A 24 12.53 -48.10 23.00
C LEU A 24 13.85 -47.66 22.37
N ILE A 25 14.46 -46.58 22.88
CA ILE A 25 15.76 -46.09 22.41
C ILE A 25 16.86 -47.11 22.71
N LYS A 26 16.90 -47.65 23.93
CA LYS A 26 17.89 -48.68 24.30
C LYS A 26 17.75 -49.91 23.41
N ASP A 27 16.53 -50.34 23.15
CA ASP A 27 16.24 -51.47 22.27
C ASP A 27 16.66 -51.20 20.82
N PHE A 28 16.40 -49.99 20.30
CA PHE A 28 16.85 -49.59 18.96
C PHE A 28 18.37 -49.75 18.80
N TYR A 29 19.16 -49.24 19.73
CA TYR A 29 20.63 -49.35 19.66
C TYR A 29 21.11 -50.79 19.87
N LYS A 30 20.49 -51.53 20.79
CA LYS A 30 20.85 -52.93 21.07
C LYS A 30 20.61 -53.82 19.85
N ASN A 31 19.47 -53.65 19.18
CA ASN A 31 19.09 -54.48 18.03
C ASN A 31 19.90 -54.16 16.76
N ASN A 32 20.42 -52.94 16.66
CA ASN A 32 21.17 -52.49 15.49
C ASN A 32 22.70 -52.51 15.67
N LEU A 33 23.21 -52.93 16.83
CA LEU A 33 24.65 -52.91 17.13
C LEU A 33 25.50 -53.63 16.06
N ASN A 34 25.04 -54.80 15.60
CA ASN A 34 25.74 -55.60 14.60
C ASN A 34 25.67 -55.01 13.18
N ASN A 35 24.65 -54.18 12.91
CA ASN A 35 24.45 -53.54 11.60
C ASN A 35 25.37 -52.33 11.38
N PHE A 36 26.00 -51.79 12.43
CA PHE A 36 26.98 -50.68 12.30
C PHE A 36 28.27 -51.08 11.59
N ALA A 37 28.56 -52.39 11.46
CA ALA A 37 29.72 -52.87 10.72
C ALA A 37 29.55 -52.75 9.20
N ASP A 38 28.31 -52.60 8.71
CA ASP A 38 28.01 -52.43 7.30
C ASP A 38 27.91 -50.92 6.96
N PRO A 39 28.78 -50.37 6.11
CA PRO A 39 28.81 -48.93 5.81
C PRO A 39 27.52 -48.42 5.18
N THR A 40 26.78 -49.25 4.44
CA THR A 40 25.51 -48.84 3.81
C THR A 40 24.40 -48.69 4.87
N LYS A 41 24.31 -49.64 5.79
CA LYS A 41 23.39 -49.59 6.93
C LYS A 41 23.79 -48.54 7.96
N GLN A 42 25.08 -48.24 8.07
CA GLN A 42 25.57 -47.23 8.99
C GLN A 42 24.96 -45.85 8.70
N GLU A 43 24.86 -45.44 7.43
CA GLU A 43 24.27 -44.15 7.06
C GLU A 43 22.77 -44.10 7.42
N GLU A 44 22.02 -45.16 7.13
CA GLU A 44 20.61 -45.27 7.49
C GLU A 44 20.40 -45.24 9.01
N LEU A 45 21.22 -45.95 9.77
CA LEU A 45 21.15 -45.99 11.24
C LEU A 45 21.51 -44.63 11.86
N VAL A 46 22.51 -43.93 11.31
CA VAL A 46 22.85 -42.57 11.75
C VAL A 46 21.68 -41.61 11.47
N SER A 47 21.05 -41.72 10.30
CA SER A 47 19.88 -40.93 9.94
C SER A 47 18.69 -41.22 10.87
N ALA A 48 18.40 -42.49 11.13
CA ALA A 48 17.36 -42.91 12.08
C ALA A 48 17.64 -42.44 13.51
N GLY A 49 18.90 -42.54 13.98
CA GLY A 49 19.30 -42.02 15.30
C GLY A 49 19.15 -40.50 15.43
N LYS A 50 19.44 -39.76 14.36
CA LYS A 50 19.19 -38.32 14.29
C LYS A 50 17.68 -38.01 14.37
N GLU A 51 16.85 -38.79 13.68
CA GLU A 51 15.40 -38.63 13.70
C GLU A 51 14.81 -38.94 15.10
N ILE A 52 15.23 -40.02 15.74
CA ILE A 52 14.86 -40.35 17.13
C ILE A 52 15.20 -39.19 18.06
N SER A 53 16.38 -38.58 17.91
CA SER A 53 16.80 -37.43 18.71
C SER A 53 15.85 -36.22 18.53
N GLN A 54 15.41 -35.96 17.29
CA GLN A 54 14.45 -34.89 17.01
C GLN A 54 13.06 -35.19 17.61
N ILE A 55 12.62 -36.46 17.54
CA ILE A 55 11.36 -36.91 18.17
C ILE A 55 11.41 -36.71 19.68
N ILE A 56 12.52 -37.03 20.35
CA ILE A 56 12.68 -36.83 21.81
C ILE A 56 12.59 -35.36 22.18
N ILE A 57 13.25 -34.47 21.42
CA ILE A 57 13.17 -33.02 21.65
C ILE A 57 11.73 -32.54 21.54
N LEU A 58 11.01 -33.00 20.51
CA LEU A 58 9.61 -32.64 20.29
C LEU A 58 8.69 -33.20 21.38
N PHE A 59 8.95 -34.43 21.83
CA PHE A 59 8.23 -35.06 22.93
C PHE A 59 8.40 -34.27 24.23
N ASN A 60 9.61 -33.81 24.55
CA ASN A 60 9.85 -32.96 25.71
C ASN A 60 9.11 -31.61 25.63
N ARG A 61 9.00 -31.01 24.43
CA ARG A 61 8.19 -29.80 24.20
C ARG A 61 6.71 -30.08 24.42
N LEU A 62 6.20 -31.18 23.87
CA LEU A 62 4.83 -31.63 24.04
C LEU A 62 4.48 -31.85 25.53
N GLN A 63 5.38 -32.48 26.29
CA GLN A 63 5.21 -32.66 27.73
C GLN A 63 5.14 -31.34 28.50
N LYS A 64 5.99 -30.37 28.16
CA LYS A 64 5.92 -29.03 28.74
C LYS A 64 4.56 -28.39 28.45
N LEU A 65 4.02 -28.55 27.24
CA LEU A 65 2.68 -28.06 26.90
C LEU A 65 1.57 -28.76 27.68
N ILE A 66 1.62 -30.10 27.83
CA ILE A 66 0.64 -30.85 28.62
C ILE A 66 0.63 -30.34 30.06
N ASN A 67 1.80 -30.24 30.69
CA ASN A 67 1.96 -29.75 32.06
C ASN A 67 1.50 -28.29 32.22
N ARG A 68 1.76 -27.46 31.20
CA ARG A 68 1.36 -26.05 31.17
C ARG A 68 -0.15 -25.85 31.03
N ASN A 69 -0.83 -26.80 30.40
CA ASN A 69 -2.27 -26.79 30.21
C ASN A 69 -3.00 -27.67 31.23
N ALA A 70 -2.33 -28.13 32.29
CA ALA A 70 -2.96 -28.87 33.38
C ALA A 70 -3.97 -27.95 34.11
N PRO A 71 -5.15 -28.45 34.50
CA PRO A 71 -6.24 -27.64 35.06
C PRO A 71 -5.87 -26.88 36.34
N GLN A 72 -4.78 -27.26 37.02
CA GLN A 72 -4.39 -26.72 38.32
C GLN A 72 -3.33 -25.60 38.27
N LYS A 73 -2.77 -25.23 37.10
CA LYS A 73 -1.64 -24.28 37.04
C LYS A 73 -1.84 -23.27 35.92
N ILE A 74 -2.33 -22.07 36.25
CA ILE A 74 -2.86 -21.15 35.26
C ILE A 74 -2.01 -19.89 35.15
N TRP A 75 -1.39 -19.70 34.00
CA TRP A 75 -0.68 -18.47 33.62
C TRP A 75 -1.41 -17.72 32.49
N TRP A 76 -2.42 -18.35 31.88
CA TRP A 76 -3.25 -17.76 30.83
C TRP A 76 -4.52 -17.07 31.35
N ASP A 77 -4.82 -17.11 32.66
CA ASP A 77 -6.01 -16.47 33.23
C ASP A 77 -5.93 -14.94 33.14
N GLU A 78 -4.75 -14.39 32.91
CA GLU A 78 -4.52 -12.96 32.68
C GLU A 78 -4.77 -12.54 31.21
N ILE A 79 -4.89 -13.50 30.27
CA ILE A 79 -5.15 -13.19 28.86
C ILE A 79 -6.67 -13.08 28.64
N PRO A 80 -7.16 -11.99 28.02
CA PRO A 80 -8.59 -11.77 27.83
C PRO A 80 -9.28 -12.97 27.17
N ARG A 81 -10.35 -13.48 27.81
CA ARG A 81 -11.15 -14.64 27.36
C ARG A 81 -11.71 -14.52 25.93
N ILE A 82 -11.64 -13.33 25.34
CA ILE A 82 -12.10 -13.02 23.98
C ILE A 82 -11.28 -13.78 22.92
N LEU A 83 -10.02 -14.15 23.21
CA LEU A 83 -9.09 -14.68 22.20
C LEU A 83 -8.98 -16.21 22.16
N ILE A 84 -9.34 -16.94 23.24
CA ILE A 84 -9.17 -18.41 23.28
C ILE A 84 -10.41 -19.05 23.92
N PRO A 85 -11.27 -19.75 23.15
CA PRO A 85 -12.39 -20.48 23.71
C PRO A 85 -11.90 -21.58 24.66
N ASP A 86 -12.64 -21.83 25.74
CA ASP A 86 -12.27 -22.74 26.82
C ASP A 86 -12.35 -24.21 26.37
N ASN A 87 -11.35 -24.64 25.58
CA ASN A 87 -11.30 -25.97 24.98
C ASN A 87 -10.19 -26.85 25.59
N ARG A 88 -9.87 -26.63 26.88
CA ARG A 88 -8.72 -27.23 27.58
C ARG A 88 -8.71 -28.77 27.52
N ASN A 89 -9.86 -29.40 27.74
CA ASN A 89 -9.99 -30.86 27.71
C ASN A 89 -9.70 -31.42 26.31
N THR A 90 -10.13 -30.71 25.26
CA THR A 90 -9.84 -31.11 23.87
C THR A 90 -8.37 -30.94 23.55
N ILE A 91 -7.74 -29.85 24.00
CA ILE A 91 -6.31 -29.62 23.81
C ILE A 91 -5.51 -30.72 24.52
N GLN A 92 -5.84 -31.06 25.76
CA GLN A 92 -5.16 -32.14 26.47
C GLN A 92 -5.31 -33.48 25.77
N ARG A 93 -6.52 -33.82 25.33
CA ARG A 93 -6.77 -35.04 24.56
C ARG A 93 -5.94 -35.06 23.27
N GLU A 94 -5.93 -33.96 22.52
CA GLU A 94 -5.15 -33.83 21.30
C GLU A 94 -3.65 -33.99 21.58
N LEU A 95 -3.10 -33.30 22.58
CA LEU A 95 -1.69 -33.43 22.97
C LEU A 95 -1.33 -34.87 23.40
N THR A 96 -2.22 -35.58 24.09
CA THR A 96 -2.01 -36.98 24.46
C THR A 96 -2.00 -37.88 23.24
N GLU A 97 -2.91 -37.70 22.27
CA GLU A 97 -2.90 -38.45 21.01
C GLU A 97 -1.62 -38.20 20.19
N LEU A 98 -1.12 -36.96 20.17
CA LEU A 98 0.17 -36.65 19.53
C LEU A 98 1.34 -37.37 20.22
N SER A 99 1.28 -37.55 21.54
CA SER A 99 2.32 -38.27 22.28
C SER A 99 2.38 -39.76 21.86
N LYS A 100 1.21 -40.38 21.65
CA LYS A 100 1.10 -41.75 21.13
C LYS A 100 1.63 -41.84 19.70
N ALA A 101 1.33 -40.84 18.86
CA ALA A 101 1.86 -40.79 17.49
C ALA A 101 3.40 -40.72 17.47
N LEU A 102 4.03 -39.95 18.35
CA LEU A 102 5.50 -39.92 18.46
C LEU A 102 6.09 -41.24 18.94
N ILE A 103 5.42 -41.96 19.85
CA ILE A 103 5.83 -43.30 20.27
C ILE A 103 5.78 -44.26 19.09
N PHE A 104 4.69 -44.24 18.33
CA PHE A 104 4.53 -45.03 17.11
C PHE A 104 5.64 -44.73 16.08
N ALA A 105 6.03 -43.47 15.92
CA ALA A 105 7.15 -43.10 15.04
C ALA A 105 8.48 -43.72 15.48
N ILE A 106 8.75 -43.79 16.80
CA ILE A 106 9.95 -44.46 17.33
C ILE A 106 9.87 -45.98 17.12
N GLU A 107 8.70 -46.58 17.33
CA GLU A 107 8.48 -48.02 17.09
C GLU A 107 8.69 -48.38 15.61
N ALA A 108 8.19 -47.57 14.69
CA ALA A 108 8.42 -47.75 13.26
C ALA A 108 9.92 -47.72 12.91
N LEU A 109 10.69 -46.80 13.50
CA LEU A 109 12.15 -46.74 13.35
C LEU A 109 12.87 -47.93 14.00
N ARG A 110 12.32 -48.47 15.09
CA ARG A 110 12.84 -49.66 15.77
C ARG A 110 12.70 -50.91 14.93
N GLU A 111 11.56 -51.06 14.24
CA GLU A 111 11.31 -52.21 13.37
C GLU A 111 12.19 -52.19 12.12
N SER A 112 12.36 -51.01 11.50
CA SER A 112 13.25 -50.83 10.36
C SER A 112 13.72 -49.39 10.24
N SER A 113 15.04 -49.19 10.05
CA SER A 113 15.60 -47.88 9.69
C SER A 113 15.03 -47.35 8.37
N SER A 114 14.52 -48.22 7.49
CA SER A 114 13.87 -47.82 6.24
C SER A 114 12.56 -47.05 6.44
N ASN A 115 11.95 -47.13 7.63
CA ASN A 115 10.70 -46.44 7.96
C ASN A 115 10.90 -44.94 8.30
N ILE A 116 12.09 -44.39 8.04
CA ILE A 116 12.43 -43.00 8.37
C ILE A 116 11.46 -41.97 7.79
N ASN A 117 10.97 -42.19 6.56
CA ASN A 117 10.02 -41.29 5.91
C ASN A 117 8.68 -41.22 6.66
N ILE A 118 8.21 -42.35 7.20
CA ILE A 118 6.96 -42.44 7.99
C ILE A 118 7.15 -41.69 9.31
N ALA A 119 8.27 -41.95 10.01
CA ALA A 119 8.57 -41.30 11.27
C ALA A 119 8.75 -39.78 11.11
N GLN A 120 9.39 -39.33 10.03
CA GLN A 120 9.53 -37.91 9.69
C GLN A 120 8.18 -37.26 9.43
N ALA A 121 7.29 -37.90 8.67
CA ALA A 121 5.95 -37.38 8.40
C ALA A 121 5.17 -37.19 9.72
N ILE A 122 5.16 -38.21 10.58
CA ILE A 122 4.50 -38.13 11.90
C ILE A 122 5.11 -37.02 12.75
N ARG A 123 6.44 -36.93 12.81
CA ARG A 123 7.10 -35.88 13.58
C ARG A 123 6.72 -34.49 13.07
N PHE A 124 6.66 -34.30 11.76
CA PHE A 124 6.30 -33.01 11.17
C PHE A 124 4.85 -32.62 11.49
N ASP A 125 3.92 -33.56 11.43
CA ASP A 125 2.52 -33.31 11.77
C ASP A 125 2.37 -32.94 13.25
N VAL A 126 3.03 -33.69 14.14
CA VAL A 126 3.05 -33.39 15.57
C VAL A 126 3.70 -32.02 15.83
N GLU A 127 4.79 -31.68 15.13
CA GLU A 127 5.48 -30.41 15.32
C GLU A 127 4.63 -29.21 14.90
N GLN A 128 3.88 -29.31 13.80
CA GLN A 128 2.94 -28.25 13.40
C GLN A 128 1.89 -27.99 14.47
N ILE A 129 1.34 -29.06 15.06
CA ILE A 129 0.31 -28.91 16.10
C ILE A 129 0.94 -28.39 17.41
N VAL A 130 2.13 -28.87 17.78
CA VAL A 130 2.88 -28.34 18.94
C VAL A 130 3.18 -26.85 18.76
N CYS A 131 3.66 -26.42 17.59
CA CYS A 131 3.93 -25.01 17.30
C CYS A 131 2.67 -24.14 17.38
N LYS A 132 1.50 -24.65 16.94
CA LYS A 132 0.21 -23.96 17.09
C LYS A 132 -0.11 -23.66 18.55
N TYR A 133 0.20 -24.58 19.47
CA TYR A 133 -0.06 -24.41 20.90
C TYR A 133 1.03 -23.64 21.65
N GLU A 134 2.30 -23.73 21.22
CA GLU A 134 3.37 -22.91 21.77
C GLU A 134 3.17 -21.43 21.43
N HIS A 135 2.70 -21.16 20.22
CA HIS A 135 2.56 -19.83 19.66
C HIS A 135 1.14 -19.60 19.13
N PRO A 136 0.14 -19.35 19.99
CA PRO A 136 -1.26 -19.21 19.54
C PRO A 136 -1.45 -18.07 18.54
N ILE A 137 -0.69 -16.98 18.71
CA ILE A 137 -0.76 -15.81 17.81
C ILE A 137 0.10 -16.01 16.57
N THR A 138 1.36 -16.44 16.67
CA THR A 138 2.25 -16.51 15.48
C THR A 138 2.23 -17.86 14.77
N GLY A 139 1.59 -18.89 15.34
CA GLY A 139 1.51 -20.24 14.81
C GLY A 139 0.85 -20.32 13.43
N PHE A 140 -0.10 -19.42 13.12
CA PHE A 140 -0.71 -19.35 11.80
C PHE A 140 0.27 -18.92 10.69
N ILE A 141 1.38 -18.24 11.04
CA ILE A 141 2.45 -17.85 10.11
C ILE A 141 3.54 -18.91 10.09
N ILE A 142 3.94 -19.38 11.27
CA ILE A 142 5.06 -20.32 11.45
C ILE A 142 4.73 -21.67 10.80
N ASN A 143 3.51 -22.19 10.96
CA ASN A 143 3.16 -23.53 10.49
C ASN A 143 3.18 -23.64 8.95
N PRO A 144 2.54 -22.75 8.17
CA PRO A 144 2.68 -22.75 6.72
C PRO A 144 4.13 -22.61 6.27
N PHE A 145 4.91 -21.75 6.93
CA PHE A 145 6.33 -21.59 6.60
C PHE A 145 7.14 -22.87 6.83
N LEU A 146 6.96 -23.54 7.97
CA LEU A 146 7.63 -24.81 8.26
C LEU A 146 7.23 -25.92 7.27
N SER A 147 5.93 -26.00 6.95
CA SER A 147 5.40 -26.95 5.96
C SER A 147 6.07 -26.76 4.59
N VAL A 148 6.19 -25.51 4.15
CA VAL A 148 6.82 -25.15 2.88
C VAL A 148 8.32 -25.39 2.89
N HIS A 149 9.02 -24.99 3.96
CA HIS A 149 10.46 -25.18 4.08
C HIS A 149 10.84 -26.66 3.96
N ARG A 150 9.98 -27.55 4.49
CA ARG A 150 10.15 -29.01 4.47
C ARG A 150 9.59 -29.67 3.22
N SER A 151 8.80 -28.96 2.41
CA SER A 151 8.27 -29.50 1.17
C SER A 151 9.41 -29.94 0.23
N PRO A 152 9.31 -31.13 -0.39
CA PRO A 152 10.29 -31.55 -1.39
C PRO A 152 10.17 -30.75 -2.70
N SER A 153 9.01 -30.12 -2.95
CA SER A 153 8.74 -29.38 -4.17
C SER A 153 9.37 -27.98 -4.14
N THR A 154 10.36 -27.76 -5.01
CA THR A 154 10.94 -26.44 -5.24
C THR A 154 9.89 -25.42 -5.69
N THR A 155 8.93 -25.84 -6.50
CA THR A 155 7.82 -24.97 -6.95
C THR A 155 6.97 -24.49 -5.79
N THR A 156 6.62 -25.38 -4.85
CA THR A 156 5.83 -25.00 -3.67
C THR A 156 6.56 -23.94 -2.85
N LYS A 157 7.88 -24.05 -2.71
CA LYS A 157 8.72 -23.06 -2.02
C LYS A 157 8.72 -21.71 -2.70
N VAL A 158 8.87 -21.69 -4.02
CA VAL A 158 8.84 -20.44 -4.81
C VAL A 158 7.46 -19.78 -4.72
N ILE A 159 6.38 -20.54 -4.91
CA ILE A 159 4.99 -20.03 -4.84
C ILE A 159 4.70 -19.45 -3.45
N PHE A 160 5.08 -20.16 -2.39
CA PHE A 160 4.85 -19.68 -1.04
C PHE A 160 5.71 -18.46 -0.70
N GLY A 161 6.95 -18.41 -1.20
CA GLY A 161 7.79 -17.21 -1.14
C GLY A 161 7.11 -16.02 -1.81
N LEU A 162 6.50 -16.25 -2.98
CA LEU A 162 5.77 -15.24 -3.74
C LEU A 162 4.50 -14.76 -3.01
N ILE A 163 3.71 -15.67 -2.44
CA ILE A 163 2.55 -15.31 -1.61
C ILE A 163 3.01 -14.48 -0.40
N SER A 164 4.08 -14.92 0.28
CA SER A 164 4.65 -14.20 1.42
C SER A 164 5.10 -12.80 1.02
N ALA A 165 5.71 -12.65 -0.17
CA ALA A 165 6.09 -11.35 -0.72
C ALA A 165 4.88 -10.42 -0.87
N VAL A 166 3.78 -10.91 -1.43
CA VAL A 166 2.56 -10.11 -1.63
C VAL A 166 2.01 -9.60 -0.29
N PHE A 167 1.97 -10.44 0.74
CA PHE A 167 1.50 -10.00 2.06
C PHE A 167 2.47 -9.04 2.75
N ILE A 168 3.76 -9.35 2.76
CA ILE A 168 4.77 -8.54 3.46
C ILE A 168 4.93 -7.19 2.75
N TYR A 169 5.25 -7.21 1.47
CA TYR A 169 5.51 -5.97 0.73
C TYR A 169 4.23 -5.21 0.43
N GLY A 170 3.17 -5.90 -0.01
CA GLY A 170 1.88 -5.27 -0.20
C GLY A 170 1.35 -4.64 1.10
N GLY A 171 1.55 -5.30 2.24
CA GLY A 171 1.21 -4.75 3.54
C GLY A 171 2.02 -3.51 3.90
N ILE A 172 3.36 -3.58 3.79
CA ILE A 172 4.27 -2.46 4.10
C ILE A 172 3.99 -1.26 3.17
N THR A 173 3.86 -1.48 1.86
CA THR A 173 3.61 -0.40 0.89
C THR A 173 2.25 0.21 1.11
N SER A 174 1.20 -0.59 1.27
CA SER A 174 -0.17 -0.08 1.50
C SER A 174 -0.27 0.69 2.80
N SER A 175 0.36 0.19 3.88
CA SER A 175 0.42 0.88 5.17
C SER A 175 1.19 2.19 5.07
N SER A 176 2.33 2.22 4.36
CA SER A 176 3.11 3.43 4.17
C SER A 176 2.35 4.49 3.36
N ILE A 177 1.70 4.08 2.27
CA ILE A 177 0.88 4.96 1.42
C ILE A 177 -0.33 5.49 2.21
N ALA A 178 -1.03 4.62 2.94
CA ALA A 178 -2.14 5.02 3.78
C ALA A 178 -1.70 6.00 4.89
N GLY A 179 -0.55 5.76 5.51
CA GLY A 179 0.04 6.66 6.50
C GLY A 179 0.38 8.04 5.92
N LEU A 180 1.01 8.08 4.74
CA LEU A 180 1.30 9.34 4.04
C LEU A 180 0.01 10.08 3.63
N TRP A 181 -1.00 9.34 3.16
CA TRP A 181 -2.29 9.91 2.79
C TRP A 181 -3.02 10.50 4.00
N MET A 182 -3.10 9.75 5.12
CA MET A 182 -3.67 10.25 6.38
C MET A 182 -2.92 11.49 6.88
N PHE A 183 -1.59 11.48 6.84
CA PHE A 183 -0.79 12.62 7.27
C PHE A 183 -1.02 13.85 6.38
N SER A 184 -1.11 13.66 5.05
CA SER A 184 -1.48 14.72 4.12
C SER A 184 -2.86 15.29 4.43
N GLU A 185 -3.84 14.44 4.73
CA GLU A 185 -5.20 14.87 5.02
C GLU A 185 -5.31 15.64 6.35
N ILE A 186 -4.57 15.21 7.37
CA ILE A 186 -4.46 15.93 8.64
C ILE A 186 -3.84 17.31 8.44
N ILE A 187 -2.77 17.42 7.64
CA ILE A 187 -2.14 18.70 7.30
C ILE A 187 -3.11 19.59 6.52
N ASN A 188 -3.82 19.03 5.54
CA ASN A 188 -4.83 19.77 4.77
C ASN A 188 -5.95 20.29 5.66
N TYR A 189 -6.46 19.44 6.55
CA TYR A 189 -7.49 19.81 7.52
C TYR A 189 -7.02 20.97 8.42
N TYR A 190 -5.82 20.86 9.01
CA TYR A 190 -5.27 21.88 9.88
C TYR A 190 -5.03 23.21 9.16
N ASN A 191 -4.46 23.17 7.95
CA ASN A 191 -4.22 24.34 7.13
C ASN A 191 -5.53 25.03 6.69
N ASN A 192 -6.53 24.26 6.28
CA ASN A 192 -7.84 24.78 5.88
C ASN A 192 -8.55 25.42 7.08
N ASN A 193 -8.50 24.79 8.26
CA ASN A 193 -9.10 25.36 9.46
C ASN A 193 -8.46 26.70 9.84
N ASN A 194 -7.11 26.77 9.88
CA ASN A 194 -6.40 28.01 10.17
C ASN A 194 -6.67 29.10 9.14
N TYR A 195 -6.71 28.74 7.86
CA TYR A 195 -7.07 29.66 6.79
C TYR A 195 -8.49 30.21 6.98
N ASN A 196 -9.47 29.36 7.29
CA ASN A 196 -10.86 29.79 7.51
C ASN A 196 -10.99 30.68 8.76
N ILE A 197 -10.27 30.38 9.84
CA ILE A 197 -10.24 31.23 11.05
C ILE A 197 -9.69 32.62 10.71
N ASN A 198 -8.51 32.68 10.05
CA ASN A 198 -7.88 33.95 9.69
C ASN A 198 -8.72 34.75 8.69
N LYS A 199 -9.31 34.07 7.70
CA LYS A 199 -10.21 34.67 6.73
C LYS A 199 -11.44 35.27 7.41
N ASN A 200 -12.08 34.53 8.30
CA ASN A 200 -13.26 35.00 9.02
C ASN A 200 -12.93 36.19 9.93
N PHE A 201 -11.78 36.15 10.62
CA PHE A 201 -11.28 37.25 11.44
C PHE A 201 -11.06 38.53 10.62
N LEU A 202 -10.31 38.44 9.51
CA LEU A 202 -10.07 39.59 8.61
C LEU A 202 -11.39 40.11 8.03
N GLN A 203 -12.31 39.22 7.64
CA GLN A 203 -13.62 39.62 7.12
C GLN A 203 -14.49 40.29 8.19
N SER A 204 -14.42 39.88 9.46
CA SER A 204 -15.12 40.59 10.55
C SER A 204 -14.53 41.97 10.80
N GLU A 205 -13.20 42.10 10.80
CA GLU A 205 -12.50 43.36 11.04
C GLU A 205 -12.79 44.38 9.92
N ILE A 206 -12.77 43.93 8.66
CA ILE A 206 -13.17 44.74 7.50
C ILE A 206 -14.63 45.22 7.65
N LYS A 207 -15.55 44.34 8.05
CA LYS A 207 -16.97 44.70 8.24
C LYS A 207 -17.16 45.72 9.37
N GLU A 208 -16.43 45.60 10.46
CA GLU A 208 -16.49 46.56 11.58
C GLU A 208 -15.95 47.93 11.18
N ILE A 209 -14.83 47.99 10.45
CA ILE A 209 -14.25 49.24 9.94
C ILE A 209 -15.17 49.89 8.92
N GLN A 210 -15.78 49.11 8.01
CA GLN A 210 -16.78 49.61 7.06
C GLN A 210 -17.97 50.22 7.80
N LYS A 211 -18.58 49.47 8.73
CA LYS A 211 -19.71 49.95 9.53
C LYS A 211 -19.39 51.24 10.30
N TYR A 212 -18.20 51.33 10.89
CA TYR A 212 -17.76 52.55 11.55
C TYR A 212 -17.64 53.73 10.58
N THR A 213 -17.06 53.48 9.40
CA THR A 213 -16.85 54.51 8.38
C THR A 213 -18.20 55.01 7.86
N ASP A 214 -19.13 54.10 7.58
CA ASP A 214 -20.49 54.42 7.14
C ASP A 214 -21.25 55.26 8.17
N ASN A 215 -21.26 54.82 9.45
CA ASN A 215 -21.90 55.56 10.54
C ASN A 215 -21.32 56.98 10.70
N ARG A 216 -20.01 57.13 10.52
CA ARG A 216 -19.33 58.41 10.70
C ARG A 216 -19.55 59.35 9.52
N VAL A 217 -19.65 58.82 8.30
CA VAL A 217 -20.06 59.60 7.11
C VAL A 217 -21.49 60.09 7.29
N GLU A 218 -22.40 59.24 7.76
CA GLU A 218 -23.79 59.61 8.06
C GLU A 218 -23.87 60.71 9.14
N GLU A 219 -23.09 60.60 10.23
CA GLU A 219 -23.03 61.63 11.27
C GLU A 219 -22.55 62.99 10.75
N ILE A 220 -21.49 63.01 9.92
CA ILE A 220 -20.97 64.23 9.29
C ILE A 220 -22.03 64.85 8.37
N GLN A 221 -22.71 64.02 7.59
CA GLN A 221 -23.75 64.48 6.68
C GLN A 221 -24.92 65.10 7.44
N ASN A 222 -25.43 64.42 8.47
CA ASN A 222 -26.49 64.94 9.34
C ASN A 222 -26.09 66.24 10.06
N GLN A 223 -24.85 66.34 10.55
CA GLN A 223 -24.34 67.58 11.16
C GLN A 223 -24.25 68.73 10.15
N SER A 224 -23.86 68.45 8.90
CA SER A 224 -23.81 69.45 7.84
C SER A 224 -25.21 69.95 7.44
N GLU A 225 -26.19 69.05 7.37
CA GLU A 225 -27.58 69.35 7.02
C GLU A 225 -28.27 70.18 8.11
N ALA A 226 -28.14 69.78 9.39
CA ALA A 226 -28.70 70.52 10.52
C ALA A 226 -28.17 71.95 10.61
N LYS A 227 -26.89 72.14 10.23
CA LYS A 227 -26.23 73.44 10.25
C LYS A 227 -26.66 74.35 9.10
N ASN A 228 -26.81 73.81 7.90
CA ASN A 228 -27.33 74.56 6.76
C ASN A 228 -28.78 75.04 7.02
N GLN A 229 -29.56 74.28 7.80
CA GLN A 229 -30.89 74.71 8.24
C GLN A 229 -30.85 75.85 9.28
N SER A 230 -29.85 75.89 10.18
CA SER A 230 -29.72 76.97 11.16
C SER A 230 -29.18 78.28 10.56
N GLU A 231 -28.32 78.22 9.54
CA GLU A 231 -27.84 79.43 8.85
C GLU A 231 -28.94 80.13 8.03
N ASN A 232 -29.99 79.43 7.62
CA ASN A 232 -31.12 80.01 6.89
C ASN A 232 -32.19 80.68 7.80
N THR A 233 -32.10 80.55 9.12
CA THR A 233 -33.15 81.03 10.06
C THR A 233 -32.79 82.30 10.85
N ASN A 234 -31.54 82.80 10.77
CA ASN A 234 -31.10 84.01 11.48
C ASN A 234 -30.44 85.02 10.52
N SER A 235 -31.24 85.77 9.76
CA SER A 235 -30.79 87.00 9.10
C SER A 235 -31.50 88.20 9.72
N GLU A 236 -31.00 88.75 10.84
CA GLU A 236 -31.27 90.13 11.30
C GLU A 236 -30.62 90.39 12.68
N SER A 237 -29.29 90.55 12.74
CA SER A 237 -28.63 91.32 13.82
C SER A 237 -27.15 91.51 13.51
N ALA A 238 -26.71 92.77 13.37
CA ALA A 238 -25.39 93.15 12.86
C ALA A 238 -24.23 93.07 13.87
N ASN A 239 -24.46 92.65 15.13
CA ASN A 239 -23.45 92.70 16.20
C ASN A 239 -22.72 91.37 16.52
N ASP A 240 -23.07 90.24 15.89
CA ASP A 240 -22.46 88.92 16.20
C ASP A 240 -21.38 88.45 15.20
N VAL A 241 -20.94 89.32 14.30
CA VAL A 241 -20.01 88.99 13.19
C VAL A 241 -18.64 88.45 13.66
N SER A 242 -18.18 88.81 14.87
CA SER A 242 -16.88 88.33 15.40
C SER A 242 -16.96 86.91 15.97
N LYS A 243 -18.06 86.53 16.64
CA LYS A 243 -18.31 85.15 17.12
C LYS A 243 -18.58 84.17 15.97
N LEU A 244 -19.16 84.67 14.87
CA LEU A 244 -19.41 83.87 13.68
C LEU A 244 -18.12 83.48 12.94
N LYS A 245 -17.06 84.29 13.03
CA LYS A 245 -15.76 83.98 12.42
C LYS A 245 -15.01 82.88 13.18
N THR A 246 -14.97 82.94 14.50
CA THR A 246 -14.32 81.90 15.33
C THR A 246 -15.00 80.55 15.22
N THR A 247 -16.34 80.52 15.20
CA THR A 247 -17.08 79.27 14.97
C THR A 247 -16.79 78.68 13.58
N LYS A 248 -16.72 79.49 12.51
CA LYS A 248 -16.36 78.98 11.17
C LYS A 248 -14.97 78.35 11.09
N GLU A 249 -13.99 78.82 11.86
CA GLU A 249 -12.65 78.22 11.90
C GLU A 249 -12.65 76.89 12.66
N GLU A 250 -13.30 76.80 13.83
CA GLU A 250 -13.43 75.53 14.57
C GLU A 250 -14.13 74.44 13.74
N ILE A 251 -15.12 74.82 12.93
CA ILE A 251 -15.83 73.92 12.03
C ILE A 251 -14.93 73.41 10.92
N LYS A 252 -14.08 74.29 10.39
CA LYS A 252 -13.12 73.93 9.35
C LYS A 252 -12.08 72.96 9.90
N GLU A 253 -11.60 73.18 11.13
CA GLU A 253 -10.70 72.25 11.81
C GLU A 253 -11.35 70.90 12.10
N LEU A 254 -12.60 70.88 12.59
CA LEU A 254 -13.34 69.64 12.82
C LEU A 254 -13.55 68.83 11.53
N ASN A 255 -13.87 69.49 10.41
CA ASN A 255 -13.97 68.84 9.11
C ASN A 255 -12.64 68.26 8.64
N ILE A 256 -11.53 68.99 8.83
CA ILE A 256 -10.17 68.50 8.50
C ILE A 256 -9.80 67.28 9.36
N ILE A 257 -10.09 67.31 10.66
CA ILE A 257 -9.84 66.18 11.57
C ILE A 257 -10.70 64.98 11.19
N SER A 258 -11.95 65.21 10.80
CA SER A 258 -12.86 64.15 10.35
C SER A 258 -12.38 63.51 9.05
N GLN A 259 -11.97 64.34 8.08
CA GLN A 259 -11.42 63.89 6.81
C GLN A 259 -10.12 63.09 7.00
N LYS A 260 -9.19 63.57 7.84
CA LYS A 260 -7.97 62.82 8.18
C LYS A 260 -8.25 61.48 8.84
N ASN A 261 -9.28 61.41 9.70
CA ASN A 261 -9.68 60.13 10.32
C ASN A 261 -10.30 59.16 9.30
N ALA A 262 -11.07 59.67 8.33
CA ALA A 262 -11.61 58.86 7.24
C ALA A 262 -10.50 58.34 6.30
N GLU A 263 -9.50 59.19 5.97
CA GLU A 263 -8.32 58.80 5.21
C GLU A 263 -7.47 57.75 5.94
N PHE A 264 -7.31 57.90 7.26
CA PHE A 264 -6.60 56.91 8.07
C PHE A 264 -7.30 55.54 8.03
N LYS A 265 -8.63 55.51 8.19
CA LYS A 265 -9.41 54.26 8.15
C LYS A 265 -9.51 53.64 6.75
N SER A 266 -9.58 54.45 5.69
CA SER A 266 -9.55 53.92 4.32
C SER A 266 -8.20 53.28 3.99
N THR A 267 -7.11 53.82 4.54
CA THR A 267 -5.77 53.22 4.47
C THR A 267 -5.74 51.87 5.20
N GLU A 268 -6.28 51.82 6.43
CA GLU A 268 -6.40 50.59 7.22
C GLU A 268 -7.22 49.50 6.49
N LEU A 269 -8.35 49.88 5.88
CA LEU A 269 -9.17 48.99 5.07
C LEU A 269 -8.41 48.46 3.84
N THR A 270 -7.60 49.31 3.20
CA THR A 270 -6.78 48.92 2.05
C THR A 270 -5.74 47.88 2.46
N ILE A 271 -5.09 48.08 3.61
CA ILE A 271 -4.13 47.13 4.18
C ILE A 271 -4.79 45.78 4.52
N LEU A 272 -6.00 45.80 5.11
CA LEU A 272 -6.72 44.56 5.44
C LEU A 272 -7.14 43.79 4.18
N ASN A 273 -7.61 44.48 3.14
CA ASN A 273 -7.94 43.86 1.87
C ASN A 273 -6.70 43.26 1.17
N SER A 274 -5.55 43.94 1.22
CA SER A 274 -4.31 43.38 0.68
C SER A 274 -3.86 42.14 1.47
N ASN A 275 -3.98 42.16 2.79
CA ASN A 275 -3.65 41.00 3.64
C ASN A 275 -4.56 39.80 3.32
N LEU A 276 -5.86 40.04 3.09
CA LEU A 276 -6.80 39.00 2.70
C LEU A 276 -6.45 38.40 1.31
N ALA A 277 -6.08 39.25 0.35
CA ALA A 277 -5.66 38.80 -0.97
C ALA A 277 -4.36 37.96 -0.91
N GLU A 278 -3.38 38.38 -0.10
CA GLU A 278 -2.14 37.63 0.12
C GLU A 278 -2.41 36.28 0.79
N LEU A 279 -3.27 36.23 1.81
CA LEU A 279 -3.69 35.00 2.48
C LEU A 279 -4.32 34.00 1.49
N ASN A 280 -5.21 34.47 0.62
CA ASN A 280 -5.84 33.64 -0.42
C ASN A 280 -4.79 33.11 -1.41
N ALA A 281 -3.88 33.96 -1.89
CA ALA A 281 -2.81 33.56 -2.80
C ALA A 281 -1.89 32.51 -2.17
N GLN A 282 -1.54 32.67 -0.88
CA GLN A 282 -0.73 31.72 -0.14
C GLN A 282 -1.45 30.37 0.02
N TYR A 283 -2.75 30.38 0.31
CA TYR A 283 -3.56 29.17 0.42
C TYR A 283 -3.64 28.41 -0.91
N SER A 284 -3.96 29.09 -2.01
CA SER A 284 -4.00 28.50 -3.36
C SER A 284 -2.65 27.90 -3.76
N LYS A 285 -1.54 28.58 -3.44
CA LYS A 285 -0.20 28.06 -3.67
C LYS A 285 0.04 26.74 -2.91
N ARG A 286 -0.31 26.68 -1.62
CA ARG A 286 -0.16 25.45 -0.81
C ARG A 286 -1.03 24.30 -1.34
N GLN A 287 -2.26 24.59 -1.74
CA GLN A 287 -3.16 23.58 -2.32
C GLN A 287 -2.57 22.96 -3.59
N SER A 288 -1.98 23.79 -4.47
CA SER A 288 -1.32 23.31 -5.69
C SER A 288 -0.11 22.41 -5.41
N VAL A 289 0.65 22.69 -4.34
CA VAL A 289 1.81 21.88 -3.93
C VAL A 289 1.34 20.53 -3.39
N ASN A 290 0.31 20.51 -2.54
CA ASN A 290 -0.23 19.27 -1.98
C ASN A 290 -0.83 18.38 -3.07
N GLN A 291 -1.50 18.96 -4.07
CA GLN A 291 -1.99 18.21 -5.23
C GLN A 291 -0.84 17.56 -6.01
N LYS A 292 0.25 18.29 -6.30
CA LYS A 292 1.44 17.73 -6.96
C LYS A 292 2.08 16.59 -6.17
N TYR A 293 2.14 16.73 -4.84
CA TYR A 293 2.69 15.69 -3.96
C TYR A 293 1.83 14.41 -3.99
N ASN A 294 0.50 14.55 -3.93
CA ASN A 294 -0.42 13.41 -4.01
C ASN A 294 -0.34 12.69 -5.36
N GLU A 295 -0.25 13.42 -6.46
CA GLU A 295 -0.04 12.83 -7.79
C GLU A 295 1.29 12.07 -7.87
N PHE A 296 2.36 12.63 -7.31
CA PHE A 296 3.65 11.93 -7.24
C PHE A 296 3.56 10.64 -6.42
N LEU A 297 2.93 10.67 -5.24
CA LEU A 297 2.75 9.47 -4.42
C LEU A 297 1.91 8.40 -5.12
N LEU A 298 0.87 8.80 -5.85
CA LEU A 298 0.06 7.89 -6.65
C LEU A 298 0.89 7.23 -7.75
N GLN A 299 1.68 8.01 -8.50
CA GLN A 299 2.57 7.48 -9.54
C GLN A 299 3.64 6.55 -8.98
N LEU A 300 4.20 6.89 -7.82
CA LEU A 300 5.17 6.06 -7.11
C LEU A 300 4.55 4.72 -6.69
N SER A 301 3.35 4.76 -6.10
CA SER A 301 2.59 3.55 -5.73
C SER A 301 2.28 2.69 -6.96
N LEU A 302 1.83 3.32 -8.05
CA LEU A 302 1.52 2.64 -9.30
C LEU A 302 2.76 1.97 -9.90
N ALA A 303 3.91 2.66 -9.90
CA ALA A 303 5.17 2.10 -10.39
C ALA A 303 5.63 0.90 -9.55
N ILE A 304 5.59 1.01 -8.21
CA ILE A 304 5.98 -0.07 -7.30
C ILE A 304 5.09 -1.29 -7.52
N SER A 305 3.77 -1.11 -7.57
CA SER A 305 2.80 -2.20 -7.76
C SER A 305 2.95 -2.85 -9.13
N ALA A 306 3.05 -2.06 -10.20
CA ALA A 306 3.24 -2.57 -11.56
C ALA A 306 4.56 -3.33 -11.72
N GLY A 307 5.68 -2.79 -11.20
CA GLY A 307 6.99 -3.45 -11.25
C GLY A 307 7.04 -4.74 -10.44
N THR A 308 6.42 -4.75 -9.27
CA THR A 308 6.29 -5.96 -8.45
C THR A 308 5.45 -7.01 -9.18
N LEU A 309 4.33 -6.62 -9.79
CA LEU A 309 3.46 -7.51 -10.56
C LEU A 309 4.17 -8.09 -11.79
N GLY A 310 4.90 -7.26 -12.54
CA GLY A 310 5.73 -7.72 -13.67
C GLY A 310 6.76 -8.76 -13.23
N SER A 311 7.41 -8.55 -12.09
CA SER A 311 8.35 -9.55 -11.54
C SER A 311 7.65 -10.82 -11.07
N ILE A 312 6.46 -10.73 -10.47
CA ILE A 312 5.66 -11.91 -10.07
C ILE A 312 5.33 -12.77 -11.29
N ILE A 313 4.80 -12.15 -12.35
CA ILE A 313 4.45 -12.87 -13.59
C ILE A 313 5.71 -13.49 -14.22
N SER A 314 6.83 -12.77 -14.21
CA SER A 314 8.12 -13.30 -14.68
C SER A 314 8.58 -14.56 -13.93
N ILE A 315 8.27 -14.68 -12.63
CA ILE A 315 8.57 -15.88 -11.82
C ILE A 315 7.58 -17.00 -12.16
N LEU A 316 6.29 -16.70 -12.25
CA LEU A 316 5.25 -17.69 -12.51
C LEU A 316 5.45 -18.42 -13.85
N ILE A 317 5.81 -17.70 -14.91
CA ILE A 317 6.09 -18.32 -16.22
C ILE A 317 7.38 -19.18 -16.18
N ARG A 318 8.26 -19.00 -15.18
CA ARG A 318 9.50 -19.78 -15.01
C ARG A 318 9.41 -20.85 -13.94
N ILE A 319 8.22 -21.11 -13.40
CA ILE A 319 8.08 -21.96 -12.22
C ILE A 319 8.63 -23.39 -12.43
N GLU A 320 8.55 -23.91 -13.66
CA GLU A 320 9.09 -25.21 -14.05
C GLU A 320 10.63 -25.24 -14.14
N GLU A 321 11.26 -24.15 -14.54
CA GLU A 321 12.73 -24.03 -14.59
C GLU A 321 13.33 -24.14 -13.18
N PHE A 322 12.62 -23.62 -12.18
CA PHE A 322 13.01 -23.76 -10.77
C PHE A 322 12.97 -25.22 -10.31
N GLN A 323 12.11 -26.09 -10.86
CA GLN A 323 12.15 -27.51 -10.51
C GLN A 323 13.38 -28.23 -11.06
N LYS A 324 13.82 -27.85 -12.27
CA LYS A 324 14.97 -28.49 -12.95
C LYS A 324 16.30 -28.13 -12.29
N LYS A 325 16.37 -26.99 -11.60
CA LYS A 325 17.60 -26.53 -10.94
C LYS A 325 17.79 -27.19 -9.58
N LYS A 326 18.94 -27.85 -9.39
CA LYS A 326 19.36 -28.35 -8.06
C LYS A 326 19.82 -27.15 -7.21
N TYR A 327 19.15 -26.94 -6.09
CA TYR A 327 19.53 -25.94 -5.09
C TYR A 327 20.34 -26.62 -3.99
N SER A 328 21.46 -25.99 -3.59
CA SER A 328 22.25 -26.46 -2.44
C SER A 328 21.53 -26.24 -1.11
N ASP A 329 20.73 -25.17 -1.01
CA ASP A 329 19.99 -24.81 0.19
C ASP A 329 18.47 -24.84 -0.07
N PRO A 330 17.71 -25.61 0.74
CA PRO A 330 16.25 -25.62 0.74
C PRO A 330 15.57 -24.24 0.87
N LEU A 331 16.22 -23.23 1.44
CA LEU A 331 15.66 -21.88 1.58
C LEU A 331 15.82 -21.02 0.33
N THR A 332 16.80 -21.31 -0.52
CA THR A 332 17.09 -20.46 -1.69
C THR A 332 15.86 -20.28 -2.60
N PRO A 333 15.09 -21.32 -2.96
CA PRO A 333 13.90 -21.15 -3.80
C PRO A 333 12.82 -20.28 -3.16
N PHE A 334 12.64 -20.40 -1.85
CA PHE A 334 11.72 -19.54 -1.10
C PHE A 334 12.17 -18.07 -1.16
N LEU A 335 13.45 -17.80 -0.88
CA LEU A 335 14.01 -16.45 -0.95
C LEU A 335 13.93 -15.86 -2.35
N VAL A 336 14.12 -16.68 -3.38
CA VAL A 336 13.94 -16.25 -4.77
C VAL A 336 12.50 -15.83 -5.03
N GLY A 337 11.50 -16.62 -4.60
CA GLY A 337 10.09 -16.23 -4.71
C GLY A 337 9.75 -14.98 -3.91
N ALA A 338 10.37 -14.81 -2.74
CA ALA A 338 10.13 -13.70 -1.84
C ALA A 338 10.75 -12.37 -2.33
N PHE A 339 12.04 -12.36 -2.65
CA PHE A 339 12.80 -11.13 -2.88
C PHE A 339 12.80 -10.64 -4.32
N LYS A 340 12.60 -11.52 -5.31
CA LYS A 340 12.58 -11.08 -6.72
C LYS A 340 11.47 -10.05 -7.01
N PRO A 341 10.23 -10.19 -6.51
CA PRO A 341 9.20 -9.16 -6.65
C PRO A 341 9.65 -7.78 -6.14
N MET A 342 10.35 -7.75 -4.99
CA MET A 342 10.88 -6.51 -4.42
C MET A 342 11.94 -5.86 -5.33
N ILE A 343 12.80 -6.66 -5.95
CA ILE A 343 13.78 -6.18 -6.94
C ILE A 343 13.06 -5.55 -8.14
N GLY A 344 11.98 -6.18 -8.63
CA GLY A 344 11.15 -5.63 -9.70
C GLY A 344 10.52 -4.28 -9.35
N GLY A 345 9.97 -4.15 -8.13
CA GLY A 345 9.46 -2.87 -7.62
C GLY A 345 10.55 -1.79 -7.52
N ALA A 346 11.74 -2.13 -7.03
CA ALA A 346 12.86 -1.19 -6.92
C ALA A 346 13.33 -0.67 -8.29
N PHE A 347 13.43 -1.55 -9.30
CA PHE A 347 13.75 -1.14 -10.66
C PHE A 347 12.67 -0.24 -11.26
N ALA A 348 11.39 -0.51 -11.00
CA ALA A 348 10.30 0.38 -11.44
C ALA A 348 10.40 1.78 -10.81
N VAL A 349 10.75 1.89 -9.52
CA VAL A 349 11.00 3.19 -8.87
C VAL A 349 12.18 3.92 -9.52
N LEU A 350 13.27 3.21 -9.80
CA LEU A 350 14.43 3.77 -10.51
C LEU A 350 14.01 4.33 -11.88
N PHE A 351 13.23 3.58 -12.65
CA PHE A 351 12.74 4.04 -13.95
C PHE A 351 11.79 5.22 -13.84
N LEU A 352 10.90 5.25 -12.85
CA LEU A 352 10.06 6.41 -12.58
C LEU A 352 10.93 7.65 -12.28
N ALA A 353 11.99 7.50 -11.49
CA ALA A 353 12.93 8.59 -11.22
C ALA A 353 13.66 9.06 -12.50
N LEU A 354 14.08 8.14 -13.37
CA LEU A 354 14.69 8.47 -14.66
C LEU A 354 13.72 9.23 -15.58
N ILE A 355 12.44 8.83 -15.62
CA ILE A 355 11.40 9.54 -16.37
C ILE A 355 11.21 10.94 -15.81
N ASN A 356 11.02 11.08 -14.49
CA ASN A 356 10.77 12.37 -13.84
C ASN A 356 11.98 13.31 -13.88
N SER A 357 13.20 12.77 -13.97
CA SER A 357 14.42 13.56 -14.14
C SER A 357 14.60 14.12 -15.57
N GLY A 358 13.77 13.69 -16.52
CA GLY A 358 13.88 14.09 -17.92
C GLY A 358 14.92 13.30 -18.72
N LEU A 359 15.65 12.37 -18.11
CA LEU A 359 16.70 11.59 -18.79
C LEU A 359 16.16 10.69 -19.91
N ILE A 360 14.95 10.14 -19.74
CA ILE A 360 14.30 9.26 -20.74
C ILE A 360 13.46 10.06 -21.75
N SER A 361 13.10 11.31 -21.44
CA SER A 361 12.26 12.18 -22.27
C SER A 361 12.89 12.53 -23.63
N MET A 362 14.18 12.24 -23.82
CA MET A 362 14.86 12.38 -25.12
C MET A 362 14.38 11.36 -26.16
N PHE A 363 13.82 10.21 -25.75
CA PHE A 363 13.48 9.10 -26.65
C PHE A 363 11.98 8.91 -26.91
N ILE A 364 11.11 9.50 -26.07
CA ILE A 364 9.66 9.34 -26.16
C ILE A 364 9.05 10.71 -26.46
N ASN A 365 8.18 10.77 -27.48
CA ASN A 365 7.58 12.01 -27.98
C ASN A 365 7.15 12.92 -26.80
N PRO A 366 7.72 14.13 -26.66
CA PRO A 366 7.52 14.98 -25.49
C PRO A 366 6.05 15.38 -25.29
N ASN A 367 5.22 15.30 -26.34
CA ASN A 367 3.79 15.61 -26.25
C ASN A 367 2.99 14.57 -25.43
N ILE A 368 3.53 13.37 -25.20
CA ILE A 368 2.91 12.34 -24.35
C ILE A 368 3.21 12.60 -22.86
N PHE A 369 4.30 13.31 -22.56
CA PHE A 369 4.74 13.63 -21.19
C PHE A 369 4.58 15.10 -20.81
N LYS A 370 4.28 16.00 -21.75
CA LYS A 370 4.05 17.42 -21.47
C LYS A 370 2.71 17.60 -20.78
N LEU A 371 2.77 17.74 -19.45
CA LEU A 371 1.71 18.30 -18.62
C LEU A 371 1.42 19.76 -19.06
N ASN A 372 0.61 19.97 -20.10
CA ASN A 372 -0.03 21.26 -20.31
C ASN A 372 -1.51 21.14 -19.89
N PRO A 373 -1.91 21.75 -18.76
CA PRO A 373 -3.20 21.54 -18.11
C PRO A 373 -4.37 22.27 -18.79
N THR A 374 -4.30 22.57 -20.08
CA THR A 374 -5.31 23.38 -20.76
C THR A 374 -6.15 22.51 -21.67
N THR A 375 -7.43 22.37 -21.28
CA THR A 375 -8.57 21.81 -22.03
C THR A 375 -8.54 20.30 -22.29
N ASN A 376 -9.36 19.55 -21.53
CA ASN A 376 -9.54 18.08 -21.50
C ASN A 376 -8.49 17.32 -20.66
N GLN A 377 -8.42 17.64 -19.37
CA GLN A 377 -7.38 17.18 -18.44
C GLN A 377 -7.42 15.69 -18.06
N GLU A 378 -8.60 15.06 -17.98
CA GLU A 378 -8.71 13.68 -17.47
C GLU A 378 -8.04 12.64 -18.38
N SER A 379 -8.22 12.75 -19.69
CA SER A 379 -7.69 11.76 -20.64
C SER A 379 -6.15 11.75 -20.72
N SER A 380 -5.50 12.89 -20.46
CA SER A 380 -4.03 13.00 -20.49
C SER A 380 -3.37 12.39 -19.25
N GLN A 381 -3.97 12.54 -18.07
CA GLN A 381 -3.46 11.94 -16.83
C GLN A 381 -3.59 10.41 -16.86
N ASP A 382 -4.70 9.88 -17.36
CA ASP A 382 -4.92 8.44 -17.45
C ASP A 382 -3.97 7.76 -18.44
N GLN A 383 -3.63 8.44 -19.54
CA GLN A 383 -2.60 8.00 -20.48
C GLN A 383 -1.22 7.96 -19.82
N GLN A 384 -0.85 9.01 -19.07
CA GLN A 384 0.43 9.04 -18.36
C GLN A 384 0.52 7.93 -17.30
N ARG A 385 -0.54 7.72 -16.52
CA ARG A 385 -0.62 6.65 -15.52
C ARG A 385 -0.49 5.28 -16.18
N SER A 386 -1.20 5.07 -17.29
CA SER A 386 -1.12 3.83 -18.07
C SER A 386 0.28 3.59 -18.64
N LEU A 387 0.95 4.63 -19.12
CA LEU A 387 2.34 4.54 -19.61
C LEU A 387 3.32 4.20 -18.49
N ILE A 388 3.22 4.86 -17.34
CA ILE A 388 4.02 4.54 -16.14
C ILE A 388 3.79 3.09 -15.74
N PHE A 389 2.55 2.64 -15.70
CA PHE A 389 2.20 1.27 -15.39
C PHE A 389 2.87 0.28 -16.35
N VAL A 390 2.73 0.49 -17.67
CA VAL A 390 3.30 -0.40 -18.68
C VAL A 390 4.82 -0.44 -18.59
N ILE A 391 5.50 0.71 -18.48
CA ILE A 391 6.96 0.76 -18.36
C ILE A 391 7.41 0.06 -17.08
N ALA A 392 6.83 0.41 -15.93
CA ALA A 392 7.15 -0.20 -14.65
C ALA A 392 6.95 -1.72 -14.68
N PHE A 393 5.84 -2.18 -15.26
CA PHE A 393 5.53 -3.59 -15.44
C PHE A 393 6.59 -4.31 -16.29
N VAL A 394 6.91 -3.76 -17.47
CA VAL A 394 7.92 -4.33 -18.39
C VAL A 394 9.29 -4.37 -17.73
N VAL A 395 9.67 -3.32 -17.01
CA VAL A 395 10.92 -3.26 -16.24
C VAL A 395 10.95 -4.31 -15.15
N GLY A 396 9.86 -4.49 -14.39
CA GLY A 396 9.75 -5.56 -13.40
C GLY A 396 9.82 -6.96 -14.02
N PHE A 397 9.28 -7.12 -15.23
CA PHE A 397 9.32 -8.35 -16.00
C PHE A 397 10.70 -8.61 -16.68
N SER A 398 11.56 -7.58 -16.75
CA SER A 398 12.73 -7.51 -17.64
C SER A 398 13.81 -8.56 -17.43
N GLU A 399 13.91 -9.22 -16.27
CA GLU A 399 14.86 -10.31 -16.07
C GLU A 399 14.67 -11.42 -17.13
N ARG A 400 13.43 -11.65 -17.55
CA ARG A 400 13.11 -12.61 -18.60
C ARG A 400 13.26 -12.01 -19.99
N LEU A 401 12.76 -10.79 -20.21
CA LEU A 401 12.90 -10.12 -21.51
C LEU A 401 14.37 -10.02 -21.91
N ALA A 402 15.25 -9.59 -21.01
CA ALA A 402 16.68 -9.49 -21.31
C ALA A 402 17.28 -10.84 -21.74
N LYS A 403 16.96 -11.93 -21.04
CA LYS A 403 17.43 -13.27 -21.40
C LYS A 403 16.84 -13.77 -22.71
N ASP A 404 15.55 -13.58 -22.94
CA ASP A 404 14.86 -14.01 -24.15
C ASP A 404 15.34 -13.20 -25.38
N PHE A 405 15.62 -11.90 -25.21
CA PHE A 405 16.22 -11.05 -26.24
C PHE A 405 17.67 -11.44 -26.53
N ILE A 406 18.50 -11.66 -25.51
CA ILE A 406 19.89 -12.11 -25.69
C ILE A 406 19.92 -13.48 -26.37
N GLY A 407 19.10 -14.43 -25.93
CA GLY A 407 19.02 -15.76 -26.54
C GLY A 407 18.61 -15.71 -28.02
N LYS A 408 17.60 -14.91 -28.37
CA LYS A 408 17.21 -14.69 -29.77
C LYS A 408 18.29 -13.96 -30.57
N ALA A 409 18.95 -12.97 -29.98
CA ALA A 409 20.03 -12.23 -30.64
C ALA A 409 21.23 -13.16 -30.90
N GLU A 410 21.58 -14.03 -29.95
CA GLU A 410 22.61 -15.05 -30.10
C GLU A 410 22.23 -16.09 -31.15
N GLU A 411 20.98 -16.55 -31.21
CA GLU A 411 20.47 -17.46 -32.24
C GLU A 411 20.57 -16.85 -33.64
N ILE A 412 20.18 -15.57 -33.78
CA ILE A 412 20.29 -14.84 -35.04
C ILE A 412 21.76 -14.58 -35.40
N ALA A 413 22.60 -14.19 -34.45
CA ALA A 413 24.00 -13.84 -34.67
C ALA A 413 24.90 -15.07 -34.92
N SER A 414 24.57 -16.22 -34.33
CA SER A 414 25.28 -17.49 -34.57
C SER A 414 24.92 -18.12 -35.91
N GLY A 415 23.95 -17.56 -36.65
CA GLY A 415 23.62 -17.99 -38.01
C GLY A 415 23.05 -19.41 -38.08
N ASN A 416 22.63 -19.99 -36.96
CA ASN A 416 22.21 -21.39 -36.86
C ASN A 416 20.76 -21.54 -37.36
N ARG A 417 20.54 -21.34 -38.68
CA ARG A 417 19.24 -21.50 -39.35
C ARG A 417 18.86 -22.96 -39.65
N GLU A 418 19.63 -23.92 -39.17
CA GLU A 418 19.41 -25.35 -39.41
C GLU A 418 18.89 -26.07 -38.16
N ASN A 419 17.69 -25.73 -37.70
CA ASN A 419 16.92 -26.69 -36.92
C ASN A 419 15.41 -26.53 -37.22
N PRO A 420 14.79 -27.44 -38.01
CA PRO A 420 13.39 -27.34 -38.41
C PRO A 420 12.38 -27.73 -37.30
N GLU A 421 12.77 -27.76 -36.03
CA GLU A 421 11.89 -28.12 -34.91
C GLU A 421 11.43 -26.91 -34.08
N TYR A 422 11.00 -25.85 -34.76
CA TYR A 422 10.12 -24.84 -34.17
C TYR A 422 8.81 -24.81 -34.98
N LYS A 423 7.85 -25.66 -34.59
CA LYS A 423 6.46 -25.42 -34.95
C LYS A 423 5.97 -24.29 -34.05
N PRO A 424 5.61 -23.10 -34.59
CA PRO A 424 4.89 -22.13 -33.79
C PRO A 424 3.62 -22.83 -33.27
N VAL A 425 3.34 -22.68 -31.97
CA VAL A 425 2.01 -23.00 -31.43
C VAL A 425 1.06 -21.94 -31.98
N THR A 426 0.67 -22.10 -33.25
CA THR A 426 -0.63 -21.65 -33.71
C THR A 426 -1.62 -22.61 -33.05
N ASN A 427 -2.16 -22.21 -31.90
CA ASN A 427 -3.47 -22.67 -31.51
C ASN A 427 -4.44 -22.18 -32.58
N GLU A 428 -4.54 -22.92 -33.68
CA GLU A 428 -5.75 -22.93 -34.48
C GLU A 428 -6.82 -23.53 -33.56
N LEU A 429 -7.58 -22.65 -32.91
CA LEU A 429 -8.98 -22.93 -32.64
C LEU A 429 -9.66 -23.00 -34.02
N SER A 430 -9.49 -24.13 -34.71
CA SER A 430 -10.45 -24.57 -35.70
C SER A 430 -11.70 -24.92 -34.91
N ILE A 431 -12.53 -23.91 -34.63
CA ILE A 431 -13.93 -24.12 -34.33
C ILE A 431 -14.48 -24.77 -35.59
N ASP A 432 -14.86 -26.03 -35.45
CA ASP A 432 -15.53 -26.82 -36.48
C ASP A 432 -16.94 -26.23 -36.66
N VAL A 433 -17.06 -25.23 -37.55
CA VAL A 433 -18.31 -24.49 -37.82
C VAL A 433 -19.34 -25.37 -38.56
N ASP A 434 -18.97 -26.57 -39.01
CA ASP A 434 -19.87 -27.46 -39.77
C ASP A 434 -20.77 -28.36 -38.89
N SER A 435 -20.77 -28.21 -37.56
CA SER A 435 -21.58 -29.04 -36.66
C SER A 435 -22.78 -28.35 -35.97
N LEU A 436 -23.06 -27.08 -36.26
CA LEU A 436 -24.23 -26.37 -35.71
C LEU A 436 -25.33 -26.18 -36.76
N ASN A 437 -26.09 -27.25 -36.94
CA ASN A 437 -27.35 -27.26 -37.67
C ASN A 437 -28.43 -26.55 -36.82
N ILE A 438 -28.54 -25.22 -36.95
CA ILE A 438 -29.65 -24.42 -36.39
C ILE A 438 -30.58 -24.04 -37.54
N PRO A 439 -31.90 -24.31 -37.45
CA PRO A 439 -32.83 -24.04 -38.54
C PRO A 439 -33.07 -22.54 -38.71
N GLU A 440 -32.88 -22.05 -39.93
CA GLU A 440 -33.31 -20.72 -40.37
C GLU A 440 -34.81 -20.54 -40.13
N LYS A 441 -35.17 -19.59 -39.27
CA LYS A 441 -36.52 -19.03 -39.24
C LYS A 441 -36.46 -17.53 -39.49
N LYS A 442 -36.92 -17.17 -40.69
CA LYS A 442 -37.34 -15.84 -41.14
C LYS A 442 -37.86 -14.96 -40.01
N LEU A 443 -37.34 -13.74 -39.87
CA LEU A 443 -38.19 -12.58 -39.63
C LEU A 443 -37.50 -11.29 -40.09
N ALA A 444 -38.27 -10.56 -40.88
CA ALA A 444 -37.91 -9.33 -41.55
C ALA A 444 -38.14 -8.11 -40.65
N ASN A 445 -37.56 -7.00 -41.09
CA ASN A 445 -37.96 -5.61 -40.85
C ASN A 445 -37.75 -5.03 -39.45
N SER A 446 -36.83 -4.08 -39.34
CA SER A 446 -37.24 -2.67 -39.14
C SER A 446 -36.06 -1.73 -39.40
N ALA A 447 -36.27 -0.84 -40.36
CA ALA A 447 -35.52 0.39 -40.52
C ALA A 447 -35.58 1.25 -39.25
N VAL A 448 -34.51 1.97 -38.92
CA VAL A 448 -34.55 3.41 -38.58
C VAL A 448 -33.21 4.03 -38.98
N ILE A 449 -33.29 4.88 -40.00
CA ILE A 449 -32.30 5.89 -40.37
C ILE A 449 -32.57 7.12 -39.47
N SER A 450 -31.54 7.77 -38.93
CA SER A 450 -31.25 9.19 -39.21
C SER A 450 -30.28 9.85 -38.23
N ASN A 451 -29.41 10.66 -38.84
CA ASN A 451 -28.83 11.93 -38.37
C ASN A 451 -27.76 11.88 -37.28
N ILE A 452 -26.58 12.41 -37.61
CA ILE A 452 -26.07 13.69 -37.06
C ILE A 452 -24.96 14.20 -37.98
N LEU A 453 -25.21 15.37 -38.58
CA LEU A 453 -24.25 16.29 -39.17
C LEU A 453 -23.83 17.28 -38.07
N PRO A 454 -22.60 17.82 -38.04
CA PRO A 454 -22.35 19.08 -37.37
C PRO A 454 -22.07 20.19 -38.39
N ASN A 455 -22.84 21.26 -38.24
CA ASN A 455 -22.68 22.55 -38.89
C ASN A 455 -21.43 23.30 -38.37
N GLN A 456 -20.77 23.99 -39.30
CA GLN A 456 -19.90 25.15 -39.09
C GLN A 456 -20.70 26.38 -38.63
N VAL A 457 -19.96 27.49 -38.37
CA VAL A 457 -20.40 28.88 -38.08
C VAL A 457 -20.46 29.11 -36.55
N ASP A 458 -19.79 30.05 -35.89
CA ASP A 458 -18.99 31.24 -36.23
C ASP A 458 -18.06 31.52 -35.04
N SER A 459 -16.86 32.07 -35.26
CA SER A 459 -16.20 32.87 -34.22
C SER A 459 -15.46 34.05 -34.85
N SER A 460 -15.99 35.21 -34.50
CA SER A 460 -15.53 36.58 -34.69
C SER A 460 -14.12 36.86 -34.19
N ASP A 461 -13.48 37.80 -34.91
CA ASP A 461 -12.70 38.93 -34.40
C ASP A 461 -11.67 38.70 -33.28
N SER A 462 -10.39 38.82 -33.64
CA SER A 462 -9.46 39.61 -32.83
C SER A 462 -8.46 40.35 -33.71
N LEU A 463 -8.58 41.67 -33.65
CA LEU A 463 -7.65 42.68 -34.12
C LEU A 463 -6.41 42.71 -33.21
N ASN A 464 -5.25 42.95 -33.83
CA ASN A 464 -4.09 43.74 -33.40
C ASN A 464 -3.81 43.92 -31.90
N ILE A 465 -2.56 43.63 -31.49
CA ILE A 465 -1.53 44.66 -31.22
C ILE A 465 -0.19 43.90 -31.06
N ALA A 466 0.66 44.02 -32.07
CA ALA A 466 2.10 43.99 -31.90
C ALA A 466 2.52 45.46 -31.78
N ASP A 467 3.28 45.80 -30.75
CA ASP A 467 4.44 46.69 -30.83
C ASP A 467 5.05 46.88 -29.43
N ASP A 468 6.37 46.80 -29.44
CA ASP A 468 7.35 47.51 -28.61
C ASP A 468 7.19 47.51 -27.08
N LEU A 469 8.19 46.92 -26.40
CA LEU A 469 9.17 47.70 -25.66
C LEU A 469 10.37 46.85 -25.27
N ASP A 470 11.44 47.07 -26.02
CA ASP A 470 12.84 46.90 -25.63
C ASP A 470 13.13 47.75 -24.39
N LEU A 471 13.72 47.17 -23.34
CA LEU A 471 14.42 47.91 -22.30
C LEU A 471 15.44 47.04 -21.56
N SER A 472 16.70 47.43 -21.79
CA SER A 472 17.72 47.60 -20.76
C SER A 472 18.55 46.38 -20.33
N LYS A 473 19.74 46.35 -20.94
CA LYS A 473 21.03 46.05 -20.30
C LYS A 473 21.09 46.52 -18.84
N GLY A 474 21.76 45.77 -17.98
CA GLY A 474 22.13 46.22 -16.63
C GLY A 474 22.74 45.12 -15.77
N ASP A 475 24.06 44.97 -15.85
CA ASP A 475 25.03 44.46 -14.87
C ASP A 475 24.52 43.78 -13.57
N ARG A 476 24.86 42.50 -13.41
CA ARG A 476 25.81 41.97 -12.39
C ARG A 476 26.03 40.48 -12.54
#